data_AF-A0A9P2XKV6-F1
#
_entry.id   AF-A0A9P2XKV6-F1
#
_cell.length_a   1.000
_cell.length_b   1.000
_cell.length_c   1.000
_cell.angle_alpha   90.00
_cell.angle_beta   90.00
_cell.angle_gamma   90.00
#
_symmetry.space_group_name_H-M   'P 1'
#
loop_
_entity.id
_entity.type
_entity.pdbx_description
1 polymer ?
#
loop_
_entity_poly.entity_id
_entity_poly.type
_entity_poly.pdbx_seq_one_letter_code
_entity_poly.pdbx_strand_id
1 'polypeptide(L)'
;ILAYLADPTHQIAQYGIDLSKFKADQVVQNFLTATQPATNATAEKVIKTPVFIIQGEKDQAVLPVVTQGLFANMKANALKFFPQAGYDKGYQLTIVPNATHTQAIVCQNANAVDFIQAKMSAGTGIVLTDAQKDASQSPHCTGKF
;
A
#
# COMPACT_ATOMS: atom_id res chain seq x y z
N ILE A 1 26.37 17.81 -1.57
CA ILE A 1 25.18 17.49 -2.39
C ILE A 1 25.27 18.15 -3.76
N LEU A 2 25.04 19.46 -3.89
CA LEU A 2 24.96 20.12 -5.22
C LEU A 2 26.21 19.89 -6.09
N ALA A 3 27.42 20.01 -5.53
CA ALA A 3 28.66 19.74 -6.26
C ALA A 3 28.83 18.27 -6.67
N TYR A 4 28.32 17.32 -5.88
CA TYR A 4 28.35 15.89 -6.22
C TYR A 4 27.33 15.55 -7.31
N LEU A 5 26.14 16.16 -7.25
CA LEU A 5 25.05 15.98 -8.22
C LEU A 5 25.23 16.77 -9.52
N ALA A 6 26.13 17.74 -9.55
CA ALA A 6 26.48 18.48 -10.77
C ALA A 6 27.31 17.64 -11.76
N ASP A 7 27.95 16.57 -11.27
CA ASP A 7 28.59 15.57 -12.11
C ASP A 7 27.53 14.57 -12.59
N PRO A 8 27.26 14.49 -13.91
CA PRO A 8 26.21 13.63 -14.45
C PRO A 8 26.52 12.13 -14.34
N THR A 9 27.74 11.75 -13.96
CA THR A 9 28.13 10.35 -13.75
C THR A 9 27.74 9.82 -12.36
N HIS A 10 27.41 10.70 -11.41
CA HIS A 10 26.96 10.32 -10.08
C HIS A 10 25.43 10.17 -10.01
N GLN A 11 24.98 9.11 -9.35
CA GLN A 11 23.57 8.92 -9.01
C GLN A 11 23.28 9.41 -7.60
N ILE A 12 22.08 9.94 -7.38
CA ILE A 12 21.59 10.34 -6.05
C ILE A 12 21.74 9.20 -5.02
N ALA A 13 21.51 7.96 -5.45
CA ALA A 13 21.65 6.79 -4.60
C ALA A 13 23.08 6.56 -4.07
N GLN A 14 24.11 7.06 -4.77
CA GLN A 14 25.53 6.90 -4.40
C GLN A 14 26.00 7.95 -3.39
N TYR A 15 25.33 9.09 -3.28
CA TYR A 15 25.69 10.15 -2.32
C TYR A 15 25.50 9.70 -0.86
N GLY A 16 24.64 8.71 -0.64
CA GLY A 16 24.24 8.26 0.69
C GLY A 16 23.30 9.24 1.39
N ILE A 17 22.62 8.75 2.43
CA ILE A 17 21.77 9.58 3.28
C ILE A 17 22.49 9.75 4.62
N ASP A 18 22.77 10.99 5.02
CA ASP A 18 23.19 11.29 6.39
C ASP A 18 21.98 11.07 7.32
N LEU A 19 21.91 9.88 7.91
CA LEU A 19 20.80 9.46 8.76
C LEU A 19 20.66 10.34 10.01
N SER A 20 21.76 10.92 10.50
CA SER A 20 21.73 11.80 11.67
C SER A 20 21.07 13.13 11.34
N LYS A 21 21.45 13.73 10.21
CA LYS A 21 20.78 14.95 9.71
C LYS A 21 19.34 14.67 9.32
N PHE A 22 19.07 13.57 8.63
CA PHE A 22 17.70 13.20 8.25
C PHE A 22 16.77 13.05 9.47
N LYS A 23 17.26 12.47 10.57
CA LYS A 23 16.51 12.33 11.82
C LYS A 23 16.34 13.64 12.58
N ALA A 24 17.31 14.55 12.50
CA ALA A 24 17.27 15.82 13.23
C ALA A 24 16.67 16.98 12.43
N ASP A 25 16.53 16.85 11.11
CA ASP A 25 16.04 17.90 10.23
C ASP A 25 14.55 18.16 10.45
N GLN A 26 14.21 19.36 10.94
CA GLN A 26 12.85 19.72 11.31
C GLN A 26 11.89 19.70 10.11
N VAL A 27 12.35 20.02 8.90
CA VAL A 27 11.50 19.98 7.69
C VAL A 27 11.16 18.53 7.35
N VAL A 28 12.15 17.64 7.39
CA VAL A 28 11.94 16.20 7.17
C VAL A 28 11.01 15.63 8.24
N GLN A 29 11.25 15.93 9.52
CA GLN A 29 10.39 15.44 10.61
C GLN A 29 8.96 15.96 10.47
N ASN A 30 8.77 17.26 10.19
CA ASN A 30 7.44 17.82 9.98
C ASN A 30 6.73 17.18 8.79
N PHE A 31 7.45 16.96 7.69
CA PHE A 31 6.91 16.26 6.52
C PHE A 31 6.46 14.84 6.89
N LEU A 32 7.33 14.04 7.51
CA LEU A 32 7.01 12.68 7.92
C LEU A 32 5.86 12.61 8.95
N THR A 33 5.72 13.61 9.82
CA THR A 33 4.56 13.68 10.71
C THR A 33 3.28 14.01 9.94
N ALA A 34 3.33 14.99 9.03
CA ALA A 34 2.14 15.54 8.38
C ALA A 34 1.57 14.66 7.24
N THR A 35 2.43 13.90 6.54
CA THR A 35 2.11 13.26 5.25
C THR A 35 1.92 11.75 5.33
N GLN A 36 1.80 11.18 6.52
CA GLN A 36 1.58 9.74 6.71
C GLN A 36 0.11 9.47 7.06
N PRO A 37 -0.82 9.45 6.06
CA PRO A 37 -2.27 9.51 6.27
C PRO A 37 -2.84 8.36 7.11
N ALA A 38 -2.14 7.23 7.20
CA ALA A 38 -2.57 6.06 7.95
C ALA A 38 -1.79 5.84 9.25
N THR A 39 -0.53 6.28 9.32
CA THR A 39 0.33 6.12 10.52
C THR A 39 0.06 7.24 11.52
N ASN A 40 -0.01 8.48 11.06
CA ASN A 40 -0.24 9.67 11.89
C ASN A 40 -1.59 10.34 11.55
N ALA A 41 -2.61 9.52 11.32
CA ALA A 41 -3.94 10.01 10.98
C ALA A 41 -4.48 10.90 12.10
N THR A 42 -5.00 12.07 11.76
CA THR A 42 -5.96 12.80 12.62
C THR A 42 -7.35 12.18 12.43
N ALA A 43 -8.34 12.56 13.26
CA ALA A 43 -9.71 12.07 13.12
C ALA A 43 -10.29 12.34 11.71
N GLU A 44 -9.91 13.46 11.09
CA GLU A 44 -10.35 13.85 9.75
C GLU A 44 -9.70 13.01 8.65
N LYS A 45 -8.48 12.50 8.90
CA LYS A 45 -7.69 11.71 7.94
C LYS A 45 -7.94 10.21 8.03
N VAL A 46 -8.70 9.73 9.02
CA VAL A 46 -9.14 8.33 9.07
C VAL A 46 -9.95 8.02 7.80
N ILE A 47 -9.57 6.94 7.10
CA ILE A 47 -10.27 6.49 5.89
C ILE A 47 -11.60 5.85 6.28
N LYS A 48 -12.73 6.48 5.98
CA LYS A 48 -14.06 6.00 6.44
C LYS A 48 -14.73 5.03 5.48
N THR A 49 -14.03 4.64 4.42
CA THR A 49 -14.51 3.74 3.37
C THR A 49 -13.86 2.37 3.50
N PRO A 50 -14.48 1.31 2.95
CA PRO A 50 -13.82 0.03 2.78
C PRO A 50 -12.50 0.17 2.01
N VAL A 51 -11.48 -0.60 2.41
CA VAL A 51 -10.17 -0.62 1.74
C VAL A 51 -9.71 -2.06 1.59
N PHE A 52 -9.21 -2.43 0.41
CA PHE A 52 -8.53 -3.69 0.18
C PHE A 52 -7.10 -3.44 -0.27
N ILE A 53 -6.14 -3.94 0.51
CA ILE A 53 -4.71 -3.84 0.27
C ILE A 53 -4.18 -5.20 -0.17
N ILE A 54 -3.45 -5.23 -1.29
CA ILE A 54 -2.79 -6.42 -1.83
C ILE A 54 -1.29 -6.17 -1.83
N GLN A 55 -0.51 -7.11 -1.32
CA GLN A 55 0.94 -7.00 -1.22
C GLN A 55 1.60 -8.34 -1.53
N GLY A 56 2.63 -8.35 -2.37
CA GLY A 56 3.44 -9.55 -2.59
C GLY A 56 4.38 -9.81 -1.42
N GLU A 57 4.48 -11.05 -0.94
CA GLU A 57 5.37 -11.45 0.17
C GLU A 57 6.85 -11.22 -0.15
N LYS A 58 7.22 -11.32 -1.42
CA LYS A 58 8.62 -11.24 -1.89
C LYS A 58 8.90 -9.96 -2.67
N ASP A 59 7.99 -9.00 -2.59
CA ASP A 59 8.19 -7.67 -3.17
C ASP A 59 9.44 -7.00 -2.56
N GLN A 60 10.34 -6.56 -3.42
CA GLN A 60 11.57 -5.85 -3.06
C GLN A 60 11.49 -4.35 -3.36
N ALA A 61 10.49 -3.90 -4.11
CA ALA A 61 10.25 -2.50 -4.40
C ALA A 61 9.49 -1.84 -3.25
N VAL A 62 8.49 -2.53 -2.71
CA VAL A 62 7.75 -2.14 -1.50
C VAL A 62 7.76 -3.30 -0.53
N LEU A 63 8.54 -3.19 0.54
CA LEU A 63 8.74 -4.29 1.49
C LEU A 63 7.42 -4.63 2.22
N PRO A 64 7.03 -5.91 2.34
CA PRO A 64 5.76 -6.30 2.95
C PRO A 64 5.53 -5.75 4.35
N VAL A 65 6.60 -5.64 5.15
CA VAL A 65 6.54 -5.12 6.52
C VAL A 65 6.04 -3.67 6.58
N VAL A 66 6.33 -2.86 5.56
CA VAL A 66 5.87 -1.46 5.48
C VAL A 66 4.36 -1.44 5.29
N THR A 67 3.84 -2.27 4.38
CA THR A 67 2.40 -2.38 4.10
C THR A 67 1.63 -2.99 5.27
N GLN A 68 2.23 -3.95 5.98
CA GLN A 68 1.64 -4.50 7.22
C GLN A 68 1.56 -3.43 8.32
N GLY A 69 2.61 -2.63 8.49
CA GLY A 69 2.60 -1.51 9.43
C GLY A 69 1.55 -0.45 9.09
N LEU A 70 1.44 -0.09 7.81
CA LEU A 70 0.39 0.78 7.28
C LEU A 70 -1.01 0.27 7.70
N PHE A 71 -1.30 -0.99 7.39
CA PHE A 71 -2.60 -1.60 7.68
C PHE A 71 -2.92 -1.64 9.17
N ALA A 72 -1.95 -2.02 10.01
CA ALA A 72 -2.11 -2.04 11.46
C ALA A 72 -2.45 -0.64 12.01
N ASN A 73 -1.74 0.39 11.55
CA ASN A 73 -1.99 1.76 11.98
C ASN A 73 -3.35 2.29 11.49
N MET A 74 -3.78 1.93 10.28
CA MET A 74 -5.13 2.25 9.81
C MET A 74 -6.19 1.73 10.77
N LYS A 75 -6.12 0.44 11.13
CA LYS A 75 -7.07 -0.17 12.07
C LYS A 75 -7.02 0.48 13.45
N ALA A 76 -5.82 0.69 13.99
CA ALA A 76 -5.63 1.31 15.29
C ALA A 76 -6.22 2.73 15.35
N ASN A 77 -5.97 3.55 14.32
CA ASN A 77 -6.49 4.91 14.24
C ASN A 77 -8.01 4.94 14.05
N ALA A 78 -8.58 4.04 13.24
CA ALA A 78 -10.02 3.89 13.10
C ALA A 78 -10.71 3.57 14.44
N LEU A 79 -10.18 2.60 15.19
CA LEU A 79 -10.68 2.25 16.52
C LEU A 79 -10.51 3.38 17.54
N LYS A 80 -9.36 4.08 17.50
CA LYS A 80 -9.06 5.20 18.40
C LYS A 80 -10.04 6.36 18.25
N PHE A 81 -10.31 6.78 17.02
CA PHE A 81 -11.12 7.98 16.74
C PHE A 81 -12.61 7.67 16.54
N PHE A 82 -12.96 6.47 16.08
CA PHE A 82 -14.34 6.09 15.76
C PHE A 82 -14.69 4.66 16.25
N PRO A 83 -14.59 4.39 17.56
CA PRO A 83 -14.70 3.03 18.12
C PRO A 83 -16.05 2.34 17.85
N GLN A 84 -17.11 3.10 17.59
CA GLN A 84 -18.46 2.58 17.33
C GLN A 84 -18.84 2.56 15.84
N ALA A 85 -18.04 3.17 14.96
CA ALA A 85 -18.37 3.25 13.53
C ALA A 85 -17.99 2.00 12.74
N GLY A 86 -17.09 1.17 13.28
CA GLY A 86 -16.67 -0.10 12.66
C GLY A 86 -15.85 0.06 11.38
N TYR A 87 -15.22 1.21 11.13
CA TYR A 87 -14.39 1.44 9.94
C TYR A 87 -13.22 0.46 9.83
N ASP A 88 -12.66 0.05 10.96
CA ASP A 88 -11.57 -0.94 11.05
C ASP A 88 -11.93 -2.31 10.46
N LYS A 89 -13.22 -2.66 10.47
CA LYS A 89 -13.77 -3.91 9.89
C LYS A 89 -13.90 -3.84 8.38
N GLY A 90 -13.87 -2.63 7.80
CA GLY A 90 -13.92 -2.40 6.36
C GLY A 90 -12.55 -2.52 5.68
N TYR A 91 -11.47 -2.65 6.44
CA TYR A 91 -10.12 -2.78 5.89
C TYR A 91 -9.70 -4.24 5.79
N GLN A 92 -9.17 -4.62 4.64
CA GLN A 92 -8.62 -5.94 4.35
C GLN A 92 -7.18 -5.82 3.84
N LEU A 93 -6.31 -6.74 4.26
CA LEU A 93 -4.96 -6.91 3.74
C LEU A 93 -4.76 -8.37 3.33
N THR A 94 -4.28 -8.59 2.11
CA THR A 94 -3.81 -9.90 1.63
C THR A 94 -2.33 -9.82 1.31
N ILE A 95 -1.53 -10.63 2.01
CA ILE A 95 -0.16 -10.92 1.63
C ILE A 95 -0.17 -12.13 0.68
N VAL A 96 0.24 -11.93 -0.56
CA VAL A 96 0.25 -12.97 -1.60
C VAL A 96 1.54 -13.79 -1.46
N PRO A 97 1.46 -15.07 -1.08
CA PRO A 97 2.64 -15.89 -0.83
C PRO A 97 3.51 -16.01 -2.08
N ASN A 98 4.82 -15.91 -1.90
CA ASN A 98 5.83 -16.00 -2.96
C ASN A 98 5.59 -15.09 -4.18
N ALA A 99 4.84 -13.99 -4.04
CA ALA A 99 4.63 -13.06 -5.13
C ALA A 99 5.55 -11.84 -5.03
N THR A 100 6.11 -11.41 -6.15
CA THR A 100 6.69 -10.07 -6.34
C THR A 100 5.61 -9.02 -6.59
N HIS A 101 6.03 -7.76 -6.76
CA HIS A 101 5.17 -6.61 -6.99
C HIS A 101 4.04 -6.85 -8.01
N THR A 102 4.39 -7.14 -9.26
CA THR A 102 3.39 -7.34 -10.33
C THR A 102 2.61 -8.64 -10.16
N GLN A 103 3.26 -9.70 -9.65
CA GLN A 103 2.61 -11.00 -9.49
C GLN A 103 1.46 -10.93 -8.48
N ALA A 104 1.63 -10.17 -7.39
CA ALA A 104 0.58 -10.00 -6.39
C ALA A 104 -0.68 -9.38 -6.99
N ILE A 105 -0.53 -8.38 -7.87
CA ILE A 105 -1.64 -7.72 -8.57
C ILE A 105 -2.37 -8.73 -9.45
N VAL A 106 -1.63 -9.45 -10.30
CA VAL A 106 -2.21 -10.43 -11.23
C VAL A 106 -2.92 -11.55 -10.47
N CYS A 107 -2.27 -12.12 -9.45
CA CYS A 107 -2.83 -13.22 -8.66
C CYS A 107 -4.08 -12.85 -7.87
N GLN A 108 -4.25 -11.57 -7.51
CA GLN A 108 -5.41 -11.11 -6.73
C GLN A 108 -6.41 -10.30 -7.59
N ASN A 109 -6.26 -10.32 -8.92
CA ASN A 109 -7.12 -9.54 -9.81
C ASN A 109 -8.61 -9.82 -9.59
N ALA A 110 -8.98 -11.10 -9.48
CA ALA A 110 -10.37 -11.47 -9.28
C ALA A 110 -10.94 -10.91 -7.96
N ASN A 111 -10.19 -11.07 -6.86
CA ASN A 111 -10.57 -10.55 -5.55
C ASN A 111 -10.64 -9.01 -5.55
N ALA A 112 -9.76 -8.33 -6.29
CA ALA A 112 -9.79 -6.88 -6.42
C ALA A 112 -11.05 -6.41 -7.16
N VAL A 113 -11.40 -7.06 -8.28
CA VAL A 113 -12.63 -6.76 -9.02
C VAL A 113 -13.87 -7.03 -8.17
N ASP A 114 -13.91 -8.15 -7.46
CA ASP A 114 -15.03 -8.50 -6.58
C ASP A 114 -15.23 -7.47 -5.48
N PHE A 115 -14.12 -7.04 -4.86
CA PHE A 115 -14.15 -5.98 -3.86
C PHE A 115 -14.72 -4.67 -4.44
N ILE A 116 -14.27 -4.26 -5.63
CA ILE A 116 -14.74 -3.05 -6.31
C ILE A 116 -16.23 -3.18 -6.65
N GLN A 117 -16.67 -4.30 -7.24
CA GLN A 117 -18.08 -4.50 -7.59
C GLN A 117 -18.98 -4.50 -6.34
N ALA A 118 -18.52 -5.07 -5.24
CA ALA A 118 -19.26 -5.13 -3.98
C ALA A 118 -19.32 -3.79 -3.22
N LYS A 119 -18.28 -2.95 -3.30
CA LYS A 119 -18.13 -1.73 -2.47
C LYS A 119 -18.22 -0.43 -3.26
N MET A 120 -18.08 -0.47 -4.58
CA MET A 120 -17.98 0.68 -5.48
C MET A 120 -18.70 0.42 -6.81
N SER A 121 -19.91 -0.13 -6.77
CA SER A 121 -20.70 -0.37 -7.98
C SER A 121 -20.88 0.93 -8.79
N ALA A 122 -20.51 0.89 -10.07
CA ALA A 122 -20.67 2.01 -11.00
C ALA A 122 -22.13 2.22 -11.46
N GLY A 123 -23.08 1.41 -10.98
CA GLY A 123 -24.48 1.49 -11.39
C GLY A 123 -24.75 1.09 -12.85
N THR A 124 -23.74 0.59 -13.56
CA THR A 124 -23.83 0.20 -14.98
C THR A 124 -24.49 -1.16 -15.20
N GLY A 125 -24.71 -1.94 -14.14
CA GLY A 125 -25.19 -3.33 -14.22
C GLY A 125 -24.15 -4.31 -14.77
N ILE A 126 -22.93 -3.85 -15.10
CA ILE A 126 -21.86 -4.71 -15.60
C ILE A 126 -21.27 -5.49 -14.42
N VAL A 127 -21.49 -6.80 -14.44
CA VAL A 127 -20.86 -7.76 -13.52
C VAL A 127 -20.00 -8.70 -14.36
N LEU A 128 -18.71 -8.72 -14.06
CA LEU A 128 -17.76 -9.61 -14.73
C LEU A 128 -17.92 -11.03 -14.17
N THR A 129 -17.92 -12.02 -15.07
CA THR A 129 -17.92 -13.43 -14.67
C THR A 129 -16.58 -13.82 -14.07
N ASP A 130 -16.53 -14.93 -13.34
CA ASP A 130 -15.27 -15.41 -12.75
C ASP A 130 -14.20 -15.62 -13.81
N ALA A 131 -14.55 -16.18 -14.97
CA ALA A 131 -13.62 -16.35 -16.10
C ALA A 131 -13.08 -15.02 -16.66
N GLN A 132 -13.85 -13.93 -16.60
CA GLN A 132 -13.40 -12.61 -17.05
C GLN A 132 -12.49 -11.91 -16.05
N LYS A 133 -12.61 -12.27 -14.77
CA LYS A 133 -11.82 -11.72 -13.66
C LYS A 133 -10.57 -12.54 -13.37
N ASP A 134 -10.62 -13.84 -13.68
CA ASP A 134 -9.59 -14.80 -13.32
C ASP A 134 -8.32 -14.60 -14.14
N ALA A 135 -7.28 -14.12 -13.47
CA ALA A 135 -5.92 -14.05 -14.00
C ALA A 135 -4.99 -15.11 -13.37
N SER A 136 -5.52 -16.07 -12.62
CA SER A 136 -4.74 -17.14 -11.97
C SER A 136 -4.05 -18.06 -12.98
N GLN A 137 -4.62 -18.22 -14.17
CA GLN A 137 -4.01 -18.95 -15.29
C GLN A 137 -2.88 -18.17 -15.98
N SER A 138 -2.64 -16.91 -15.59
CA SER A 138 -1.53 -16.13 -16.12
C SER A 138 -0.21 -16.83 -15.79
N PRO A 139 0.70 -16.99 -16.76
CA PRO A 139 2.03 -17.55 -16.50
C PRO A 139 2.87 -16.67 -15.56
N HIS A 140 2.38 -15.49 -15.20
CA HIS A 140 2.98 -14.60 -14.22
C HIS A 140 2.48 -14.84 -12.79
N CYS A 141 1.35 -15.54 -12.60
CA CYS A 141 0.85 -15.92 -11.28
C CYS A 141 1.38 -17.29 -10.85
N THR A 142 2.71 -17.42 -10.75
CA THR A 142 3.34 -18.73 -10.47
C THR A 142 3.63 -18.97 -9.01
N GLY A 143 3.76 -17.91 -8.19
CA GLY A 143 4.28 -18.02 -6.81
C GLY A 143 5.64 -18.74 -6.75
N LYS A 144 6.38 -18.77 -7.86
CA LYS A 144 7.68 -19.46 -8.01
C LYS A 144 8.73 -18.46 -8.48
N PHE A 145 9.87 -18.49 -7.80
CA PHE A 145 11.12 -17.81 -8.14
C PHE A 145 12.06 -18.80 -8.81
#